data_AF-I3EIH1-F1
#
_entry.id   AF-I3EIH1-F1
#
_cell.length_a   1.000
_cell.length_b   1.000
_cell.length_c   1.000
_cell.angle_alpha   90.00
_cell.angle_beta   90.00
_cell.angle_gamma   90.00
#
_symmetry.space_group_name_H-M   'P 1'
#
loop_
_entity.id
_entity.type
_entity.pdbx_description
1 polymer ?
#
loop_
_entity_poly.entity_id
_entity_poly.type
_entity_poly.pdbx_seq_one_letter_code
_entity_poly.pdbx_strand_id
1 'polypeptide(L)'
;MENNHGIMADSYKIRRTFFDSSIKILCNSIKISELDDKMTSGNAMIKLCELTESGECSKLQKALDILMKYGDNLIITDMNGTKHSNADNLGITNDDIKLLHLLTRTYVWNNTNFSEFFKNSIYGSIYIKTKNNEKSLFYSICNLYGAVFDMHTTISIEDTESYKTYNINKIKKHLNQLQNKKIIDIHNNILESDIFNNIIKNGLTIDKFKNGVIQKYLEAAEYNISIINGTAVPFKHKFKRVLSIILIIFIIILIIIMSIIEIFPTETKEIMNNLFLN
;
A
#
# COMPACT_ATOMS: atom_id res chain seq x y z
N MET A 1 -3.55 -4.97 8.15
CA MET A 1 -4.02 -3.75 7.45
C MET A 1 -3.43 -3.82 6.05
N GLU A 2 -4.20 -4.30 5.07
CA GLU A 2 -3.71 -4.60 3.70
C GLU A 2 -4.07 -3.49 2.69
N ASN A 3 -4.19 -2.21 3.10
CA ASN A 3 -4.77 -1.16 2.24
C ASN A 3 -3.96 0.14 2.14
N ASN A 4 -2.66 0.12 2.42
CA ASN A 4 -1.81 1.30 2.33
C ASN A 4 -0.87 1.26 1.12
N HIS A 5 -1.46 1.00 -0.05
CA HIS A 5 -0.70 0.82 -1.28
C HIS A 5 0.07 2.07 -1.72
N GLY A 6 -0.38 3.27 -1.35
CA GLY A 6 0.36 4.50 -1.60
C GLY A 6 1.73 4.51 -0.91
N ILE A 7 1.78 4.17 0.38
CA ILE A 7 3.04 4.03 1.11
C ILE A 7 3.89 2.91 0.52
N MET A 8 3.30 1.74 0.26
CA MET A 8 4.08 0.62 -0.28
C MET A 8 4.67 0.93 -1.66
N ALA A 9 3.93 1.67 -2.50
CA ALA A 9 4.43 2.14 -3.78
C ALA A 9 5.62 3.09 -3.62
N ASP A 10 5.55 4.04 -2.68
CA ASP A 10 6.64 4.95 -2.37
C ASP A 10 7.86 4.18 -1.84
N SER A 11 7.67 3.26 -0.89
CA SER A 11 8.70 2.37 -0.36
C SER A 11 9.35 1.50 -1.43
N TYR A 12 8.55 0.94 -2.34
CA TYR A 12 9.04 0.17 -3.47
C TYR A 12 9.96 1.01 -4.36
N LYS A 13 9.59 2.26 -4.66
CA LYS A 13 10.41 3.15 -5.48
C LYS A 13 11.69 3.61 -4.79
N ILE A 14 11.64 3.88 -3.49
CA ILE A 14 12.83 4.26 -2.72
C ILE A 14 13.82 3.09 -2.63
N ARG A 15 13.34 1.88 -2.31
CA ARG A 15 14.16 0.66 -2.18
C ARG A 15 14.18 -0.17 -3.47
N ARG A 16 14.05 0.48 -4.63
CA ARG A 16 13.82 -0.22 -5.90
C ARG A 16 14.90 -1.24 -6.22
N THR A 17 16.18 -0.90 -6.04
CA THR A 17 17.29 -1.83 -6.28
C THR A 17 17.15 -3.13 -5.48
N PHE A 18 16.70 -3.02 -4.23
CA PHE A 18 16.49 -4.19 -3.36
C PHE A 18 15.31 -5.04 -3.86
N PHE A 19 14.15 -4.41 -4.11
CA PHE A 19 12.96 -5.12 -4.55
C PHE A 19 13.12 -5.72 -5.94
N ASP A 20 13.66 -4.98 -6.91
CA ASP A 20 13.90 -5.48 -8.27
C ASP A 20 14.89 -6.66 -8.24
N SER A 21 15.91 -6.62 -7.39
CA SER A 21 16.83 -7.76 -7.21
C SER A 21 16.13 -8.97 -6.59
N SER A 22 15.25 -8.77 -5.62
CA SER A 22 14.50 -9.86 -4.98
C SER A 22 13.51 -10.48 -5.97
N ILE A 23 12.79 -9.65 -6.74
CA ILE A 23 11.87 -10.09 -7.79
C ILE A 23 12.62 -10.86 -8.89
N LYS A 24 13.83 -10.44 -9.27
CA LYS A 24 14.66 -11.19 -10.24
C LYS A 24 14.97 -12.61 -9.75
N ILE A 25 15.25 -12.79 -8.46
CA ILE A 25 15.47 -14.12 -7.86
C ILE A 25 14.19 -14.97 -7.96
N LEU A 26 13.02 -14.39 -7.68
CA LEU A 26 11.73 -15.06 -7.86
C LEU A 26 11.50 -15.49 -9.32
N CYS A 27 11.75 -14.61 -10.29
CA CYS A 27 11.59 -14.92 -11.71
C CYS A 27 12.48 -16.09 -12.15
N ASN A 28 13.73 -16.11 -11.66
CA ASN A 28 14.69 -17.17 -11.95
C ASN A 28 14.23 -18.53 -11.42
N SER A 29 13.57 -18.59 -10.25
CA SER A 29 13.14 -19.87 -9.66
C SER A 29 12.07 -20.58 -10.49
N ILE A 30 11.27 -19.81 -11.23
CA ILE A 30 10.21 -20.35 -12.10
C ILE A 30 10.59 -20.31 -13.59
N LYS A 31 11.86 -20.03 -13.90
CA LYS A 31 12.43 -19.97 -15.26
C LYS A 31 11.63 -19.07 -16.21
N ILE A 32 11.06 -17.99 -15.68
CA ILE A 32 10.39 -16.99 -16.53
C ILE A 32 11.47 -16.18 -17.25
N SER A 33 11.35 -16.11 -18.58
CA SER A 33 12.17 -15.22 -19.39
C SER A 33 11.93 -13.76 -19.00
N GLU A 34 12.94 -12.90 -19.17
CA GLU A 34 12.76 -11.46 -19.03
C GLU A 34 11.54 -11.00 -19.85
N LEU A 35 10.75 -10.08 -19.29
CA LEU A 35 9.59 -9.52 -20.01
C LEU A 35 10.06 -8.93 -21.33
N ASP A 36 9.28 -9.11 -22.42
CA ASP A 36 9.59 -8.58 -23.76
C ASP A 36 10.21 -7.19 -23.68
N ASP A 37 11.39 -7.01 -24.29
CA ASP A 37 12.14 -5.75 -24.33
C ASP A 37 11.35 -4.60 -24.96
N LYS A 38 10.29 -4.90 -25.71
CA LYS A 38 9.36 -3.92 -26.27
C LYS A 38 8.31 -3.43 -25.25
N MET A 39 8.23 -4.03 -24.07
CA MET A 39 7.33 -3.59 -23.00
C MET A 39 7.79 -2.24 -22.44
N THR A 40 7.17 -1.17 -22.92
CA THR A 40 7.36 0.16 -22.35
C THR A 40 6.79 0.23 -20.94
N SER A 41 7.29 1.17 -20.13
CA SER A 41 6.74 1.40 -18.80
C SER A 41 5.25 1.74 -18.86
N GLY A 42 4.84 2.59 -19.80
CA GLY A 42 3.42 2.93 -20.03
C GLY A 42 2.54 1.70 -20.25
N ASN A 43 2.96 0.78 -21.11
CA ASN A 43 2.24 -0.47 -21.37
C ASN A 43 2.20 -1.36 -20.13
N ALA A 44 3.29 -1.43 -19.36
CA ALA A 44 3.32 -2.17 -18.11
C ALA A 44 2.33 -1.61 -17.08
N MET A 45 2.23 -0.28 -16.97
CA MET A 45 1.28 0.35 -16.05
C MET A 45 -0.17 0.17 -16.49
N ILE A 46 -0.46 0.24 -17.79
CA ILE A 46 -1.80 -0.11 -18.31
C ILE A 46 -2.17 -1.52 -17.87
N LYS A 47 -1.27 -2.49 -18.05
CA LYS A 47 -1.50 -3.87 -17.60
C LYS A 47 -1.65 -3.97 -16.08
N LEU A 48 -0.90 -3.21 -15.29
CA LEU A 48 -1.07 -3.15 -13.83
C LEU A 48 -2.43 -2.54 -13.43
N CYS A 49 -3.00 -1.65 -14.24
CA CYS A 49 -4.34 -1.10 -14.00
C CYS A 49 -5.48 -2.07 -14.38
N GLU A 50 -5.20 -3.20 -15.02
CA GLU A 50 -6.21 -4.23 -15.28
C GLU A 50 -6.57 -5.00 -14.01
N LEU A 51 -7.75 -5.61 -14.00
CA LEU A 51 -8.16 -6.51 -12.94
C LEU A 51 -7.35 -7.81 -12.95
N THR A 52 -7.24 -8.43 -11.77
CA THR A 52 -6.81 -9.83 -11.65
C THR A 52 -7.82 -10.76 -12.34
N GLU A 53 -7.44 -12.03 -12.54
CA GLU A 53 -8.37 -13.04 -13.09
C GLU A 53 -9.63 -13.21 -12.24
N SER A 54 -9.51 -13.08 -10.91
CA SER A 54 -10.67 -13.12 -10.00
C SER A 54 -11.57 -11.89 -10.12
N GLY A 55 -11.07 -10.78 -10.67
CA GLY A 55 -11.79 -9.51 -10.72
C GLY A 55 -11.89 -8.77 -9.38
N GLU A 56 -11.31 -9.34 -8.31
CA GLU A 56 -11.44 -8.83 -6.93
C GLU A 56 -10.65 -7.53 -6.72
N CYS A 57 -9.51 -7.38 -7.40
CA CYS A 57 -8.67 -6.19 -7.31
C CYS A 57 -7.93 -5.91 -8.62
N SER A 58 -7.29 -4.75 -8.69
CA SER A 58 -6.34 -4.46 -9.78
C SER A 58 -5.04 -5.26 -9.58
N LYS A 59 -4.37 -5.55 -10.69
CA LYS A 59 -3.03 -6.15 -10.70
C LYS A 59 -2.03 -5.29 -9.91
N LEU A 60 -2.10 -3.96 -10.00
CA LEU A 60 -1.29 -3.05 -9.20
C LEU A 60 -1.51 -3.25 -7.70
N GLN A 61 -2.77 -3.31 -7.28
CA GLN A 61 -3.15 -3.52 -5.89
C GLN A 61 -2.58 -4.85 -5.38
N LYS A 62 -2.80 -5.94 -6.13
CA LYS A 62 -2.28 -7.26 -5.79
C LYS A 62 -0.75 -7.29 -5.70
N ALA A 63 -0.03 -6.63 -6.62
CA ALA A 63 1.43 -6.55 -6.58
C ALA A 63 1.92 -5.88 -5.29
N LEU A 64 1.29 -4.77 -4.93
CA LEU A 64 1.63 -4.00 -3.73
C LEU A 64 1.21 -4.74 -2.45
N ASP A 65 0.13 -5.52 -2.47
CA ASP A 65 -0.25 -6.41 -1.36
C ASP A 65 0.84 -7.46 -1.09
N ILE A 66 1.39 -8.07 -2.14
CA ILE A 66 2.47 -9.06 -2.01
C ILE A 66 3.71 -8.40 -1.40
N LEU A 67 4.12 -7.22 -1.90
CA LEU A 67 5.27 -6.50 -1.36
C LEU A 67 5.04 -6.09 0.10
N MET A 68 3.86 -5.59 0.44
CA MET A 68 3.53 -5.17 1.80
C MET A 68 3.43 -6.34 2.77
N LYS A 69 2.99 -7.51 2.30
CA LYS A 69 2.82 -8.71 3.13
C LYS A 69 4.14 -9.42 3.41
N TYR A 70 5.02 -9.48 2.41
CA TYR A 70 6.22 -10.33 2.47
C TYR A 70 7.52 -9.53 2.52
N GLY A 71 7.57 -8.32 1.94
CA GLY A 71 8.72 -7.42 2.04
C GLY A 71 10.04 -8.09 1.75
N ASP A 72 10.95 -8.05 2.72
CA ASP A 72 12.28 -8.64 2.61
C ASP A 72 12.25 -10.20 2.64
N ASN A 73 11.16 -10.82 3.10
CA ASN A 73 11.00 -12.27 3.16
C ASN A 73 10.74 -12.93 1.80
N LEU A 74 10.57 -12.15 0.72
CA LEU A 74 10.44 -12.69 -0.64
C LEU A 74 11.63 -13.59 -1.01
N ILE A 75 12.78 -13.36 -0.40
CA ILE A 75 13.98 -14.16 -0.56
C ILE A 75 14.48 -14.64 0.81
N ILE A 76 15.15 -15.79 0.81
CA ILE A 76 15.86 -16.33 1.96
C ILE A 76 17.33 -16.46 1.65
N THR A 77 18.18 -16.42 2.67
CA THR A 77 19.62 -16.60 2.52
C THR A 77 20.03 -17.90 3.21
N ASP A 78 20.73 -18.77 2.50
CA ASP A 78 21.23 -20.01 3.07
C ASP A 78 22.46 -19.79 3.97
N MET A 79 22.96 -20.87 4.58
CA MET A 79 24.13 -20.83 5.48
C MET A 79 25.40 -20.33 4.78
N ASN A 80 25.47 -20.42 3.45
CA ASN A 80 26.60 -19.97 2.64
C ASN A 80 26.45 -18.51 2.17
N GLY A 81 25.38 -17.82 2.58
CA GLY A 81 25.11 -16.45 2.15
C GLY A 81 24.43 -16.34 0.77
N THR A 82 24.03 -17.45 0.16
CA THR A 82 23.39 -17.46 -1.16
C THR A 82 21.90 -17.16 -1.02
N LYS A 83 21.39 -16.25 -1.85
CA LYS A 83 19.99 -15.84 -1.85
C LYS A 83 19.15 -16.74 -2.75
N HIS A 84 18.03 -17.23 -2.21
CA HIS A 84 17.08 -18.11 -2.88
C HIS A 84 15.67 -17.53 -2.83
N SER A 85 14.83 -17.95 -3.76
CA SER A 85 13.39 -17.64 -3.75
C SER A 85 12.73 -18.27 -2.54
N ASN A 86 11.85 -17.52 -1.86
CA ASN A 86 11.03 -18.03 -0.76
C ASN A 86 9.56 -18.23 -1.18
N ALA A 87 9.27 -18.20 -2.49
CA ALA A 87 7.90 -18.18 -3.01
C ALA A 87 7.04 -19.35 -2.51
N ASP A 88 7.57 -20.57 -2.58
CA ASP A 88 6.84 -21.80 -2.22
C ASP A 88 6.41 -21.79 -0.74
N ASN A 89 7.31 -21.38 0.15
CA ASN A 89 7.04 -21.29 1.59
C ASN A 89 6.01 -20.20 1.92
N LEU A 90 5.98 -19.13 1.11
CA LEU A 90 5.07 -18.00 1.29
C LEU A 90 3.72 -18.18 0.59
N GLY A 91 3.56 -19.26 -0.19
CA GLY A 91 2.39 -19.50 -1.03
C GLY A 91 2.23 -18.48 -2.16
N ILE A 92 3.33 -17.91 -2.64
CA ILE A 92 3.34 -16.97 -3.78
C ILE A 92 3.26 -17.78 -5.07
N THR A 93 2.24 -17.52 -5.88
CA THR A 93 2.01 -18.27 -7.11
C THR A 93 2.91 -17.79 -8.26
N ASN A 94 3.02 -18.58 -9.32
CA ASN A 94 3.74 -18.17 -10.53
C ASN A 94 3.15 -16.89 -11.16
N ASP A 95 1.83 -16.69 -11.05
CA ASP A 95 1.18 -15.49 -11.59
C ASP A 95 1.42 -14.26 -10.69
N ASP A 96 1.55 -14.45 -9.38
CA ASP A 96 2.02 -13.40 -8.47
C ASP A 96 3.46 -12.97 -8.83
N ILE A 97 4.35 -13.93 -9.15
CA ILE A 97 5.73 -13.62 -9.58
C ILE A 97 5.73 -12.87 -10.91
N LYS A 98 4.92 -13.28 -11.89
CA LYS A 98 4.75 -12.54 -13.17
C LYS A 98 4.26 -11.12 -12.94
N LEU A 99 3.36 -10.95 -11.98
CA LEU A 99 2.80 -9.66 -11.63
C LEU A 99 3.85 -8.74 -10.97
N LEU A 100 4.64 -9.26 -10.05
CA LEU A 100 5.78 -8.55 -9.48
C LEU A 100 6.82 -8.19 -10.56
N HIS A 101 7.09 -9.10 -11.49
CA HIS A 101 7.95 -8.84 -12.64
C HIS A 101 7.41 -7.70 -13.51
N LEU A 102 6.10 -7.65 -13.73
CA LEU A 102 5.48 -6.54 -14.46
C LEU A 102 5.67 -5.19 -13.74
N LEU A 103 5.63 -5.18 -12.40
CA LEU A 103 5.88 -3.98 -11.60
C LEU A 103 7.30 -3.43 -11.82
N THR A 104 8.31 -4.28 -12.01
CA THR A 104 9.70 -3.81 -12.28
C THR A 104 9.83 -3.05 -13.60
N ARG A 105 8.89 -3.23 -14.53
CA ARG A 105 8.85 -2.49 -15.81
C ARG A 105 8.35 -1.05 -15.67
N THR A 106 7.93 -0.63 -14.49
CA THR A 106 7.49 0.75 -14.20
C THR A 106 8.67 1.71 -13.99
N TYR A 107 9.79 1.48 -14.68
CA TYR A 107 11.11 2.00 -14.31
C TYR A 107 11.34 3.48 -14.60
N VAL A 108 10.59 4.08 -15.53
CA VAL A 108 10.70 5.50 -15.88
C VAL A 108 10.13 6.43 -14.82
N TRP A 109 9.28 5.91 -13.94
CA TRP A 109 8.61 6.69 -12.90
C TRP A 109 9.31 6.53 -11.57
N ASN A 110 9.62 7.66 -10.95
CA ASN A 110 10.21 7.73 -9.62
C ASN A 110 9.14 7.67 -8.52
N ASN A 111 9.57 7.80 -7.27
CA ASN A 111 8.69 7.85 -6.10
C ASN A 111 7.72 9.03 -6.17
N THR A 112 8.14 10.23 -6.58
CA THR A 112 7.26 11.39 -6.71
C THR A 112 6.10 11.10 -7.68
N ASN A 113 6.39 10.52 -8.85
CA ASN A 113 5.36 10.17 -9.84
C ASN A 113 4.35 9.16 -9.27
N PHE A 114 4.81 8.16 -8.52
CA PHE A 114 3.93 7.17 -7.89
C PHE A 114 3.11 7.80 -6.76
N SER A 115 3.72 8.60 -5.90
CA SER A 115 3.04 9.31 -4.82
C SER A 115 1.93 10.21 -5.36
N GLU A 116 2.21 10.99 -6.42
CA GLU A 116 1.21 11.81 -7.10
C GLU A 116 0.09 10.98 -7.75
N PHE A 117 0.42 9.87 -8.39
CA PHE A 117 -0.56 8.98 -9.00
C PHE A 117 -1.53 8.39 -7.96
N PHE A 118 -1.01 7.90 -6.84
CA PHE A 118 -1.84 7.38 -5.74
C PHE A 118 -2.64 8.49 -5.08
N LYS A 119 -2.00 9.61 -4.75
CA LYS A 119 -2.63 10.73 -4.05
C LYS A 119 -3.69 11.39 -4.90
N ASN A 120 -3.38 11.77 -6.13
CA ASN A 120 -4.26 12.55 -7.00
C ASN A 120 -5.20 11.63 -7.77
N SER A 121 -4.67 10.74 -8.60
CA SER A 121 -5.46 10.00 -9.58
C SER A 121 -6.29 8.87 -8.96
N ILE A 122 -5.79 8.21 -7.90
CA ILE A 122 -6.53 7.14 -7.22
C ILE A 122 -7.34 7.70 -6.04
N TYR A 123 -6.69 8.05 -4.92
CA TYR A 123 -7.39 8.43 -3.70
C TYR A 123 -8.02 9.82 -3.77
N GLY A 124 -7.45 10.74 -4.55
CA GLY A 124 -8.01 12.07 -4.80
C GLY A 124 -9.28 12.02 -5.63
N SER A 125 -9.50 10.93 -6.38
CA SER A 125 -10.74 10.68 -7.12
C SER A 125 -11.83 10.08 -6.23
N ILE A 126 -11.55 9.71 -4.98
CA ILE A 126 -12.53 9.24 -4.01
C ILE A 126 -12.93 10.43 -3.13
N TYR A 127 -14.20 10.83 -3.17
CA TYR A 127 -14.70 11.95 -2.39
C TYR A 127 -15.71 11.50 -1.34
N ILE A 128 -15.79 12.27 -0.25
CA ILE A 128 -16.70 12.01 0.87
C ILE A 128 -17.66 13.18 1.00
N LYS A 129 -18.96 12.90 0.92
CA LYS A 129 -20.02 13.86 1.23
C LYS A 129 -20.39 13.71 2.70
N THR A 130 -20.32 14.77 3.48
CA THR A 130 -20.68 14.75 4.91
C THR A 130 -22.19 14.99 5.11
N LYS A 131 -22.69 14.75 6.32
CA LYS A 131 -24.12 14.87 6.64
C LYS A 131 -24.67 16.30 6.59
N ASN A 132 -23.82 17.33 6.67
CA ASN A 132 -24.23 18.72 6.94
C ASN A 132 -24.23 19.66 5.73
N ASN A 133 -24.39 19.16 4.49
CA ASN A 133 -24.25 19.96 3.26
C ASN A 133 -22.89 20.68 3.13
N GLU A 134 -21.85 20.21 3.82
CA GLU A 134 -20.51 20.75 3.69
C GLU A 134 -19.91 20.36 2.32
N LYS A 135 -18.86 21.08 1.92
CA LYS A 135 -18.09 20.77 0.70
C LYS A 135 -17.60 19.33 0.77
N SER A 136 -17.69 18.62 -0.37
CA SER A 136 -17.10 17.30 -0.54
C SER A 136 -15.64 17.31 -0.09
N LEU A 137 -15.29 16.36 0.77
CA LEU A 137 -13.94 16.20 1.27
C LEU A 137 -13.18 15.24 0.35
N PHE A 138 -12.13 15.77 -0.28
CA PHE A 138 -11.19 15.02 -1.10
C PHE A 138 -9.99 14.62 -0.24
N TYR A 139 -9.29 13.57 -0.67
CA TYR A 139 -8.04 13.11 -0.05
C TYR A 139 -8.14 12.68 1.42
N SER A 140 -9.32 12.59 2.03
CA SER A 140 -9.44 12.24 3.47
C SER A 140 -8.78 10.89 3.79
N ILE A 141 -8.91 9.91 2.87
CA ILE A 141 -8.26 8.60 2.99
C ILE A 141 -6.74 8.74 2.84
N CYS A 142 -6.29 9.39 1.77
CA CYS A 142 -4.86 9.59 1.50
C CYS A 142 -4.15 10.38 2.60
N ASN A 143 -4.79 11.43 3.14
CA ASN A 143 -4.22 12.28 4.18
C ASN A 143 -4.10 11.55 5.52
N LEU A 144 -5.01 10.62 5.81
CA LEU A 144 -4.89 9.75 6.98
C LEU A 144 -3.64 8.86 6.85
N TYR A 145 -3.45 8.21 5.70
CA TYR A 145 -2.27 7.40 5.45
C TYR A 145 -0.98 8.23 5.42
N GLY A 146 -1.01 9.40 4.78
CA GLY A 146 0.11 10.33 4.74
C GLY A 146 0.52 10.81 6.14
N ALA A 147 -0.44 11.11 7.02
CA ALA A 147 -0.11 11.47 8.40
C ALA A 147 0.64 10.35 9.15
N VAL A 148 0.25 9.09 8.94
CA VAL A 148 0.95 7.93 9.53
C VAL A 148 2.33 7.72 8.90
N PHE A 149 2.45 7.92 7.60
CA PHE A 149 3.72 7.84 6.89
C PHE A 149 4.71 8.92 7.35
N ASP A 150 4.27 10.17 7.40
CA ASP A 150 5.09 11.31 7.84
C ASP A 150 5.66 11.03 9.24
N MET A 151 4.85 10.45 10.13
CA MET A 151 5.28 10.04 11.47
C MET A 151 6.40 9.03 11.47
N HIS A 152 6.39 8.15 10.48
CA HIS A 152 7.36 7.08 10.33
C HIS A 152 8.67 7.55 9.69
N THR A 153 8.60 8.50 8.76
CA THR A 153 9.77 8.98 8.01
C THR A 153 10.40 10.24 8.57
N THR A 154 9.87 10.82 9.65
CA THR A 154 10.44 12.03 10.26
C THR A 154 11.78 11.70 10.93
N ILE A 155 12.87 12.28 10.42
CA ILE A 155 14.24 11.99 10.84
C ILE A 155 14.66 12.80 12.08
N SER A 156 14.04 13.96 12.33
CA SER A 156 14.36 14.80 13.49
C SER A 156 13.10 15.35 14.15
N ILE A 157 13.06 15.24 15.48
CA ILE A 157 11.98 15.75 16.32
C ILE A 157 12.63 16.59 17.42
N GLU A 158 12.46 17.91 17.34
CA GLU A 158 13.01 18.84 18.32
C GLU A 158 12.26 18.77 19.66
N ASP A 159 10.93 18.72 19.61
CA ASP A 159 10.07 18.50 20.78
C ASP A 159 9.10 17.35 20.53
N THR A 160 9.31 16.28 21.28
CA THR A 160 8.52 15.05 21.19
C THR A 160 7.05 15.29 21.53
N GLU A 161 6.75 16.16 22.50
CA GLU A 161 5.38 16.26 23.00
C GLU A 161 4.50 17.15 22.11
N SER A 162 5.06 18.25 21.60
CA SER A 162 4.43 19.02 20.53
C SER A 162 4.23 18.18 19.27
N TYR A 163 5.22 17.37 18.88
CA TYR A 163 5.12 16.50 17.72
C TYR A 163 4.03 15.44 17.84
N LYS A 164 3.94 14.75 18.99
CA LYS A 164 2.84 13.83 19.28
C LYS A 164 1.49 14.53 19.21
N THR A 165 1.37 15.69 19.88
CA THR A 165 0.11 16.46 19.93
C THR A 165 -0.34 16.88 18.53
N TYR A 166 0.58 17.40 17.73
CA TYR A 166 0.32 17.79 16.34
C TYR A 166 -0.21 16.61 15.52
N ASN A 167 0.49 15.47 15.56
CA ASN A 167 0.11 14.30 14.76
C ASN A 167 -1.19 13.65 15.25
N ILE A 168 -1.41 13.55 16.56
CA ILE A 168 -2.69 13.09 17.12
C ILE A 168 -3.83 13.98 16.64
N ASN A 169 -3.65 15.30 16.63
CA ASN A 169 -4.67 16.24 16.15
C ASN A 169 -4.91 16.11 14.64
N LYS A 170 -3.86 15.93 13.83
CA LYS A 170 -3.95 15.67 12.39
C LYS A 170 -4.72 14.38 12.10
N ILE A 171 -4.39 13.28 12.79
CA ILE A 171 -5.09 12.00 12.67
C ILE A 171 -6.56 12.11 13.11
N LYS A 172 -6.82 12.71 14.28
CA LYS A 172 -8.19 12.94 14.79
C LYS A 172 -9.04 13.72 13.80
N LYS A 173 -8.48 14.77 13.17
CA LYS A 173 -9.15 15.55 12.14
C LYS A 173 -9.59 14.66 10.97
N HIS A 174 -8.70 13.83 10.44
CA HIS A 174 -9.03 12.94 9.31
C HIS A 174 -10.01 11.82 9.71
N LEU A 175 -9.90 11.26 10.90
CA LEU A 175 -10.85 10.27 11.42
C LEU A 175 -12.26 10.87 11.60
N ASN A 176 -12.37 12.08 12.15
CA ASN A 176 -13.66 12.77 12.31
C ASN A 176 -14.36 13.04 10.97
N GLN A 177 -13.58 13.38 9.93
CA GLN A 177 -14.08 13.52 8.56
C GLN A 177 -14.68 12.20 8.04
N LEU A 178 -13.97 11.10 8.25
CA LEU A 178 -14.41 9.75 7.83
C LEU A 178 -15.62 9.24 8.64
N GLN A 179 -15.69 9.56 9.92
CA GLN A 179 -16.78 9.16 10.82
C GLN A 179 -18.10 9.85 10.46
N ASN A 180 -18.05 11.13 10.07
CA ASN A 180 -19.22 11.93 9.73
C ASN A 180 -19.67 11.79 8.26
N LYS A 181 -19.19 10.76 7.56
CA LYS A 181 -19.58 10.49 6.18
C LYS A 181 -21.08 10.24 6.04
N LYS A 182 -21.65 10.75 4.96
CA LYS A 182 -22.99 10.41 4.46
C LYS A 182 -22.87 9.49 3.23
N ILE A 183 -22.02 9.86 2.28
CA ILE A 183 -21.78 9.14 1.03
C ILE A 183 -20.27 9.14 0.76
N ILE A 184 -19.74 8.02 0.27
CA ILE A 184 -18.43 7.95 -0.39
C ILE A 184 -18.69 7.52 -1.82
N ASP A 185 -18.05 8.17 -2.76
CA ASP A 185 -18.27 7.92 -4.18
C ASP A 185 -17.04 8.35 -5.01
N ILE A 186 -17.03 7.99 -6.28
CA ILE A 186 -15.97 8.31 -7.23
C ILE A 186 -16.32 9.60 -7.95
N HIS A 187 -15.38 10.55 -7.94
CA HIS A 187 -15.55 11.83 -8.61
C HIS A 187 -15.55 11.65 -10.13
N ASN A 188 -16.37 12.42 -10.84
CA ASN A 188 -16.47 12.34 -12.29
C ASN A 188 -15.16 12.72 -12.98
N ASN A 189 -14.45 13.72 -12.46
CA ASN A 189 -13.16 14.14 -12.97
C ASN A 189 -12.04 13.52 -12.14
N ILE A 190 -11.10 12.84 -12.81
CA ILE A 190 -9.89 12.29 -12.21
C ILE A 190 -8.87 13.41 -12.08
N LEU A 191 -8.24 13.52 -10.92
CA LEU A 191 -7.13 14.47 -10.74
C LEU A 191 -5.88 13.90 -11.42
N GLU A 192 -5.30 14.69 -12.31
CA GLU A 192 -4.23 14.22 -13.19
C GLU A 192 -2.92 13.99 -12.44
N SER A 193 -2.10 13.11 -13.02
CA SER A 193 -0.71 12.85 -12.66
C SER A 193 0.01 12.40 -13.93
N ASP A 194 1.35 12.45 -13.94
CA ASP A 194 2.14 12.02 -15.11
C ASP A 194 1.83 10.58 -15.52
N ILE A 195 1.67 9.68 -14.54
CA ILE A 195 1.33 8.28 -14.79
C ILE A 195 -0.07 8.17 -15.40
N PHE A 196 -1.05 8.86 -14.82
CA PHE A 196 -2.42 8.86 -15.35
C PHE A 196 -2.46 9.40 -16.78
N ASN A 197 -1.83 10.54 -17.05
CA ASN A 197 -1.79 11.14 -18.37
C ASN A 197 -1.09 10.22 -19.38
N ASN A 198 -0.05 9.51 -18.96
CA ASN A 198 0.64 8.53 -19.78
C ASN A 198 -0.24 7.31 -20.12
N ILE A 199 -0.91 6.69 -19.15
CA ILE A 199 -1.74 5.50 -19.39
C ILE A 199 -2.98 5.83 -20.24
N ILE A 200 -3.57 7.02 -20.07
CA ILE A 200 -4.67 7.48 -20.93
C ILE A 200 -4.18 7.72 -22.35
N LYS A 201 -3.06 8.41 -22.52
CA LYS A 201 -2.43 8.65 -23.85
C LYS A 201 -2.09 7.34 -24.56
N ASN A 202 -1.75 6.29 -23.82
CA ASN A 202 -1.40 4.97 -24.33
C ASN A 202 -2.61 4.01 -24.46
N GLY A 203 -3.85 4.52 -24.33
CA GLY A 203 -5.06 3.79 -24.72
C GLY A 203 -5.91 3.23 -23.58
N LEU A 204 -5.55 3.46 -22.31
CA LEU A 204 -6.47 3.16 -21.20
C LEU A 204 -7.60 4.20 -21.22
N THR A 205 -8.85 3.73 -21.22
CA THR A 205 -10.00 4.64 -21.12
C THR A 205 -10.25 5.05 -19.67
N ILE A 206 -10.77 6.26 -19.44
CA ILE A 206 -11.13 6.74 -18.09
C ILE A 206 -12.09 5.77 -17.38
N ASP A 207 -13.07 5.20 -18.08
CA ASP A 207 -14.04 4.27 -17.48
C ASP A 207 -13.38 2.98 -17.01
N LYS A 208 -12.46 2.41 -17.80
CA LYS A 208 -11.64 1.27 -17.38
C LYS A 208 -10.79 1.61 -16.16
N PHE A 209 -10.21 2.81 -16.09
CA PHE A 209 -9.43 3.22 -14.92
C PHE A 209 -10.31 3.36 -13.67
N LYS A 210 -11.49 3.98 -13.79
CA LYS A 210 -12.45 4.10 -12.69
C LYS A 210 -12.92 2.74 -12.18
N ASN A 211 -13.42 1.90 -13.08
CA ASN A 211 -14.02 0.62 -12.71
C ASN A 211 -12.98 -0.45 -12.32
N GLY A 212 -11.82 -0.43 -12.96
CA GLY A 212 -10.75 -1.42 -12.76
C GLY A 212 -9.79 -1.07 -11.62
N VAL A 213 -9.60 0.22 -11.33
CA VAL A 213 -8.66 0.69 -10.30
C VAL A 213 -9.40 1.40 -9.18
N ILE A 214 -9.96 2.58 -9.43
CA ILE A 214 -10.47 3.44 -8.36
C ILE A 214 -11.57 2.75 -7.55
N GLN A 215 -12.50 2.08 -8.22
CA GLN A 215 -13.57 1.31 -7.61
C GLN A 215 -13.04 0.20 -6.69
N LYS A 216 -11.96 -0.49 -7.09
CA LYS A 216 -11.35 -1.54 -6.27
C LYS A 216 -10.63 -1.00 -5.04
N TYR A 217 -9.96 0.14 -5.19
CA TYR A 217 -9.40 0.88 -4.06
C TYR A 217 -10.48 1.41 -3.11
N LEU A 218 -11.61 1.86 -3.64
CA LEU A 218 -12.77 2.28 -2.85
C LEU A 218 -13.35 1.10 -2.08
N GLU A 219 -13.68 -0.01 -2.74
CA GLU A 219 -14.19 -1.25 -2.12
C GLU A 219 -13.29 -1.72 -0.98
N ALA A 220 -11.98 -1.73 -1.20
CA ALA A 220 -11.00 -2.08 -0.17
C ALA A 220 -11.01 -1.10 1.02
N ALA A 221 -11.11 0.21 0.75
CA ALA A 221 -11.14 1.24 1.78
C ALA A 221 -12.48 1.26 2.55
N GLU A 222 -13.60 0.93 1.92
CA GLU A 222 -14.94 0.99 2.51
C GLU A 222 -15.06 0.17 3.78
N TYR A 223 -14.45 -1.02 3.81
CA TYR A 223 -14.42 -1.86 5.00
C TYR A 223 -13.74 -1.14 6.18
N ASN A 224 -12.54 -0.59 5.98
CA ASN A 224 -11.83 0.15 7.02
C ASN A 224 -12.63 1.37 7.48
N ILE A 225 -13.29 2.07 6.57
CA ILE A 225 -14.10 3.23 6.92
C ILE A 225 -15.38 2.82 7.65
N SER A 226 -15.95 1.65 7.36
CA SER A 226 -17.08 1.08 8.10
C SER A 226 -16.70 0.72 9.55
N ILE A 227 -15.44 0.37 9.79
CA ILE A 227 -14.93 0.20 11.16
C ILE A 227 -14.84 1.56 11.85
N ILE A 228 -14.28 2.58 11.17
CA ILE A 228 -14.11 3.94 11.72
C ILE A 228 -15.45 4.58 12.10
N ASN A 229 -16.49 4.44 11.25
CA ASN A 229 -17.80 5.03 11.51
C ASN A 229 -18.68 4.18 12.46
N GLY A 230 -18.20 3.00 12.88
CA GLY A 230 -18.95 2.08 13.74
C GLY A 230 -20.16 1.40 13.08
N THR A 231 -20.25 1.39 11.75
CA THR A 231 -21.34 0.71 11.01
C THR A 231 -20.95 -0.67 10.50
N ALA A 232 -19.68 -1.07 10.61
CA ALA A 232 -19.26 -2.45 10.41
C ALA A 232 -20.10 -3.33 11.33
N VAL A 233 -20.88 -4.26 10.77
CA VAL A 233 -21.61 -5.24 11.55
C VAL A 233 -20.57 -6.02 12.35
N PRO A 234 -20.55 -5.92 13.69
CA PRO A 234 -19.61 -6.70 14.46
C PRO A 234 -19.96 -8.16 14.23
N PHE A 235 -18.95 -9.01 14.07
CA PHE A 235 -19.11 -10.40 14.51
C PHE A 235 -19.83 -10.37 15.87
N LYS A 236 -20.98 -11.04 15.95
CA LYS A 236 -21.85 -11.17 17.14
C LYS A 236 -21.00 -11.20 18.42
N HIS A 237 -21.35 -10.35 19.39
CA HIS A 237 -20.86 -10.24 20.79
C HIS A 237 -20.12 -8.95 21.13
N LYS A 238 -20.74 -8.19 22.06
CA LYS A 238 -20.24 -6.96 22.69
C LYS A 238 -18.84 -7.10 23.32
N PHE A 239 -18.45 -8.31 23.74
CA PHE A 239 -17.12 -8.63 24.26
C PHE A 239 -16.02 -8.49 23.20
N LYS A 240 -16.38 -8.72 21.91
CA LYS A 240 -15.45 -8.57 20.79
C LYS A 240 -15.12 -7.12 20.46
N ARG A 241 -15.92 -6.11 20.85
CA ARG A 241 -15.60 -4.70 20.54
C ARG A 241 -14.37 -4.21 21.27
N VAL A 242 -14.26 -4.54 22.57
CA VAL A 242 -13.06 -4.23 23.37
C VAL A 242 -11.88 -5.09 22.91
N LEU A 243 -12.12 -6.38 22.63
CA LEU A 243 -11.09 -7.26 22.08
C LEU A 243 -10.59 -6.79 20.70
N SER A 244 -11.46 -6.28 19.83
CA SER A 244 -11.10 -5.74 18.52
C SER A 244 -10.31 -4.45 18.64
N ILE A 245 -10.64 -3.57 19.59
CA ILE A 245 -9.84 -2.36 19.86
C ILE A 245 -8.45 -2.76 20.39
N ILE A 246 -8.38 -3.70 21.34
CA ILE A 246 -7.11 -4.23 21.86
C ILE A 246 -6.31 -4.93 20.76
N LEU A 247 -6.98 -5.71 19.90
CA LEU A 247 -6.36 -6.39 18.75
C LEU A 247 -5.84 -5.37 17.73
N ILE A 248 -6.57 -4.29 17.47
CA ILE A 248 -6.13 -3.20 16.59
C ILE A 248 -4.90 -2.50 17.18
N ILE A 249 -4.91 -2.19 18.48
CA ILE A 249 -3.74 -1.61 19.17
C ILE A 249 -2.55 -2.57 19.09
N PHE A 250 -2.78 -3.85 19.32
CA PHE A 250 -1.74 -4.89 19.24
C PHE A 250 -1.20 -5.06 17.82
N ILE A 251 -2.06 -5.01 16.79
CA ILE A 251 -1.67 -5.02 15.38
C ILE A 251 -0.86 -3.77 15.03
N ILE A 252 -1.24 -2.59 15.52
CA ILE A 252 -0.49 -1.35 15.30
C ILE A 252 0.90 -1.45 15.96
N ILE A 253 1.00 -1.97 17.19
CA ILE A 253 2.28 -2.20 17.88
C ILE A 253 3.13 -3.21 17.10
N LEU A 254 2.57 -4.31 16.63
CA LEU A 254 3.27 -5.29 15.81
C LEU A 254 3.75 -4.71 14.48
N ILE A 255 2.95 -3.86 13.84
CA ILE A 255 3.36 -3.15 12.63
C ILE A 255 4.55 -2.24 12.95
N ILE A 256 4.50 -1.47 14.05
CA ILE A 256 5.63 -0.63 14.47
C ILE A 256 6.89 -1.47 14.71
N ILE A 257 6.78 -2.60 15.40
CA ILE A 257 7.89 -3.52 15.67
C ILE A 257 8.43 -4.10 14.36
N MET A 258 7.57 -4.58 13.47
CA MET A 258 7.98 -5.16 12.18
C MET A 258 8.59 -4.10 11.26
N SER A 259 8.09 -2.86 11.29
CA SER A 259 8.67 -1.74 10.56
C SER A 259 10.04 -1.33 11.13
N ILE A 260 10.25 -1.42 12.45
CA ILE A 260 11.59 -1.24 13.05
C ILE A 260 12.54 -2.34 12.56
N ILE A 261 12.07 -3.60 12.52
CA ILE A 261 12.84 -4.76 12.03
C ILE A 261 13.21 -4.61 10.54
N GLU A 262 12.29 -4.14 9.68
CA GLU A 262 12.53 -3.92 8.26
C GLU A 262 13.52 -2.78 7.97
N ILE A 263 13.62 -1.79 8.85
CA ILE A 263 14.46 -0.60 8.65
C ILE A 263 15.85 -0.76 9.23
N PHE A 264 15.98 -1.49 10.34
CA PHE A 264 17.25 -1.72 11.03
C PHE A 264 17.54 -3.22 11.22
N PRO A 265 17.66 -4.01 10.13
CA PRO A 265 17.77 -5.45 10.23
C PRO A 265 19.08 -5.91 10.90
N THR A 266 20.16 -5.14 10.81
CA THR A 266 21.46 -5.44 11.42
C THR A 266 21.48 -5.20 12.93
N GLU A 267 20.94 -4.05 13.37
CA GLU A 267 20.90 -3.65 14.78
C GLU A 267 19.85 -4.45 15.57
N THR A 268 18.72 -4.76 14.93
CA THR A 268 17.67 -5.59 15.56
C THR A 268 18.13 -7.03 15.74
N LYS A 269 18.96 -7.55 14.82
CA LYS A 269 19.58 -8.88 14.93
C LYS A 269 20.61 -8.96 16.06
N GLU A 270 21.34 -7.88 16.31
CA GLU A 270 22.27 -7.74 17.45
C GLU A 270 21.52 -7.66 18.79
N ILE A 271 20.43 -6.88 18.86
CA ILE A 271 19.56 -6.78 20.05
C ILE A 271 18.86 -8.11 20.36
N MET A 272 18.32 -8.80 19.35
CA MET A 272 17.71 -10.13 19.53
C MET A 272 18.75 -11.15 20.01
N ASN A 273 19.95 -11.18 19.43
CA ASN A 273 21.00 -12.09 19.88
C ASN A 273 21.38 -11.85 21.35
N ASN A 274 21.45 -10.59 21.79
CA ASN A 274 21.73 -10.24 23.20
C ASN A 274 20.57 -10.57 24.17
N LEU A 275 19.32 -10.64 23.68
CA LEU A 275 18.14 -11.03 24.46
C LEU A 275 17.97 -12.55 24.60
N PHE A 276 18.43 -13.32 23.61
CA PHE A 276 18.35 -14.79 23.63
C PHE A 276 19.62 -15.50 24.15
N LEU A 277 20.69 -14.74 24.42
CA LEU A 277 21.93 -15.22 25.04
C LEU A 277 22.04 -14.92 26.54
N ASN A 278 20.97 -14.42 27.18
CA ASN A 278 20.84 -14.29 28.64
C ASN A 278 19.75 -15.22 29.18
#